data_AF-A0A8S1GXK5-F1
#
_entry.id   AF-A0A8S1GXK5-F1
#
_cell.length_a   1.000
_cell.length_b   1.000
_cell.length_c   1.000
_cell.angle_alpha   90.00
_cell.angle_beta   90.00
_cell.angle_gamma   90.00
#
_symmetry.space_group_name_H-M   'P 1'
#
loop_
_entity.id
_entity.type
_entity.pdbx_description
1 polymer ?
#
loop_
_entity_poly.entity_id
_entity_poly.type
_entity_poly.pdbx_seq_one_letter_code
_entity_poly.pdbx_strand_id
1 'polypeptide(L)'
;MPPAVSQVSHSQDSIQNISRRISNGDAVHDTKWTQTFPASVGDEVNSHRFIVRAVFLAFSSILRYRKILPEDCFRTNYITESVKVKSLDYKNGLGGRVAAKIRGASEAIKAGYLDEFSLVIYLDEENDDDAAEVFTWKMFYDDGIPYAELSSGNVGGTSLQRLASLKFEGSQKVCHQFVLMIRSIVLMCAKILKPLPEKAMASFRIKYRDHTPGDYKADGFLDHPTYFNVPEGIQSATVGNLRPGFHGSILTCCSLFMEDGFAAESQLKKAIDSYAETNGFGVNDTSYQSFTATNEISGMDTPPLIEKPRTAEEDEPMETESMGSHPSKRSKKSSEPPAKTQQPKRATRARTQTAKIEKKAKISPKKNQRHYGRVSSVQVASP
;
A
#
# COMPACT_ATOMS: atom_id res chain seq x y z
N MET A 1 -64.48 16.00 -5.28
CA MET A 1 -63.35 16.42 -4.41
C MET A 1 -62.31 15.30 -4.41
N PRO A 2 -61.11 15.49 -5.00
CA PRO A 2 -59.97 14.61 -4.73
C PRO A 2 -59.13 15.17 -3.57
N PRO A 3 -58.47 14.32 -2.74
CA PRO A 3 -57.60 14.80 -1.68
C PRO A 3 -56.20 15.14 -2.20
N ALA A 4 -55.57 16.08 -1.51
CA ALA A 4 -54.29 16.71 -1.82
C ALA A 4 -53.09 15.78 -1.63
N VAL A 5 -52.12 15.92 -2.53
CA VAL A 5 -50.76 15.36 -2.42
C VAL A 5 -49.90 16.36 -1.63
N SER A 6 -49.41 15.96 -0.46
CA SER A 6 -48.42 16.72 0.32
C SER A 6 -47.07 15.99 0.39
N GLN A 7 -46.17 16.47 -0.46
CA GLN A 7 -44.74 16.74 -0.25
C GLN A 7 -43.85 15.74 0.50
N VAL A 8 -42.98 15.10 -0.30
CA VAL A 8 -41.66 14.59 0.08
C VAL A 8 -40.67 15.76 -0.02
N SER A 9 -40.22 16.33 1.11
CA SER A 9 -39.21 17.41 1.13
C SER A 9 -38.16 17.29 2.24
N HIS A 10 -38.09 16.16 2.95
CA HIS A 10 -37.21 16.04 4.14
C HIS A 10 -35.81 15.44 3.89
N SER A 11 -35.46 15.02 2.67
CA SER A 11 -34.16 14.40 2.39
C SER A 11 -33.11 15.31 1.75
N GLN A 12 -33.52 16.39 1.05
CA GLN A 12 -32.57 17.29 0.37
C GLN A 12 -32.00 18.39 1.30
N ASP A 13 -32.76 18.83 2.29
CA ASP A 13 -32.31 19.84 3.26
C ASP A 13 -31.22 19.31 4.20
N SER A 14 -31.18 18.00 4.45
CA SER A 14 -30.14 17.39 5.30
C SER A 14 -28.76 17.36 4.63
N ILE A 15 -28.72 17.15 3.31
CA ILE A 15 -27.47 17.12 2.53
C ILE A 15 -26.92 18.54 2.34
N GLN A 16 -27.77 19.51 2.02
CA GLN A 16 -27.35 20.90 1.89
C GLN A 16 -26.87 21.50 3.22
N ASN A 17 -27.46 21.12 4.35
CA ASN A 17 -27.03 21.60 5.67
C ASN A 17 -25.71 20.97 6.15
N ILE A 18 -25.34 19.77 5.69
CA ILE A 18 -24.03 19.17 5.94
C ILE A 18 -22.95 19.86 5.09
N SER A 19 -23.22 20.09 3.80
CA SER A 19 -22.30 20.84 2.93
C SER A 19 -22.05 22.27 3.39
N ARG A 20 -23.05 22.92 4.03
CA ARG A 20 -22.94 24.30 4.53
C ARG A 20 -22.23 24.42 5.89
N ARG A 21 -22.14 23.34 6.68
CA ARG A 21 -21.44 23.35 7.99
C ARG A 21 -19.92 23.13 7.87
N ILE A 22 -19.44 22.57 6.77
CA ILE A 22 -18.01 22.30 6.52
C ILE A 22 -17.30 23.54 5.90
N SER A 23 -18.04 24.47 5.28
CA SER A 23 -17.44 25.46 4.37
C SER A 23 -16.73 26.66 5.00
N ASN A 24 -16.89 26.98 6.29
CA ASN A 24 -16.32 28.21 6.86
C ASN A 24 -15.07 28.01 7.74
N GLY A 25 -14.60 26.78 7.94
CA GLY A 25 -13.40 26.50 8.77
C GLY A 25 -12.57 25.28 8.35
N ASP A 26 -13.00 24.48 7.37
CA ASP A 26 -12.27 23.30 6.91
C ASP A 26 -11.28 23.63 5.79
N ALA A 27 -10.19 24.31 6.13
CA ALA A 27 -9.15 24.67 5.17
C ALA A 27 -7.74 24.56 5.77
N VAL A 28 -6.80 24.09 4.96
CA VAL A 28 -5.36 24.12 5.26
C VAL A 28 -4.81 25.49 4.88
N HIS A 29 -4.20 26.17 5.85
CA HIS A 29 -3.68 27.53 5.69
C HIS A 29 -2.17 27.60 5.39
N ASP A 30 -1.54 26.48 5.07
CA ASP A 30 -0.14 26.43 4.64
C ASP A 30 -0.01 26.91 3.16
N THR A 31 0.86 27.90 2.92
CA THR A 31 1.04 28.47 1.58
C THR A 31 1.74 27.49 0.61
N LYS A 32 2.64 26.64 1.10
CA LYS A 32 3.28 25.58 0.29
C LYS A 32 2.28 24.48 -0.04
N TRP A 33 1.39 24.16 0.90
CA TRP A 33 0.30 23.23 0.65
C TRP A 33 -0.59 23.73 -0.49
N THR A 34 -1.09 24.96 -0.40
CA THR A 34 -2.05 25.52 -1.37
C THR A 34 -1.47 25.74 -2.77
N GLN A 35 -0.14 25.80 -2.92
CA GLN A 35 0.53 25.75 -4.23
C GLN A 35 0.37 24.40 -4.92
N THR A 36 0.26 23.32 -4.14
CA THR A 36 0.26 21.95 -4.63
C THR A 36 -1.11 21.29 -4.51
N PHE A 37 -1.91 21.59 -3.51
CA PHE A 37 -3.18 20.94 -3.19
C PHE A 37 -4.29 21.97 -2.94
N PRO A 38 -5.57 21.58 -3.09
CA PRO A 38 -6.68 22.41 -2.64
C PRO A 38 -6.59 22.71 -1.14
N ALA A 39 -6.99 23.91 -0.72
CA ALA A 39 -7.04 24.29 0.69
C ALA A 39 -8.08 23.46 1.46
N SER A 40 -9.23 23.19 0.85
CA SER A 40 -10.26 22.29 1.37
C SER A 40 -10.42 21.10 0.44
N VAL A 41 -10.66 19.90 0.99
CA VAL A 41 -10.84 18.64 0.25
C VAL A 41 -12.12 17.92 0.67
N GLY A 42 -13.05 18.63 1.30
CA GLY A 42 -14.34 18.11 1.75
C GLY A 42 -15.37 17.95 0.64
N ASP A 43 -15.29 18.75 -0.43
CA ASP A 43 -16.16 18.62 -1.62
C ASP A 43 -15.58 17.66 -2.67
N GLU A 44 -16.44 17.14 -3.54
CA GLU A 44 -16.10 16.13 -4.54
C GLU A 44 -15.01 16.60 -5.51
N VAL A 45 -15.11 17.84 -6.00
CA VAL A 45 -14.19 18.39 -6.99
C VAL A 45 -12.79 18.52 -6.40
N ASN A 46 -12.66 19.06 -5.19
CA ASN A 46 -11.36 19.21 -4.54
C ASN A 46 -10.84 17.88 -3.98
N SER A 47 -11.72 16.98 -3.51
CA SER A 47 -11.35 15.62 -3.14
C SER A 47 -10.70 14.87 -4.31
N HIS A 48 -11.30 14.96 -5.50
CA HIS A 48 -10.74 14.41 -6.73
C HIS A 48 -9.38 15.05 -7.09
N ARG A 49 -9.32 16.38 -7.13
CA ARG A 49 -8.06 17.11 -7.43
C ARG A 49 -6.95 16.73 -6.46
N PHE A 50 -7.27 16.57 -5.18
CA PHE A 50 -6.33 16.13 -4.17
C PHE A 50 -5.78 14.74 -4.47
N ILE A 51 -6.65 13.73 -4.68
CA ILE A 51 -6.22 12.36 -4.94
C ILE A 51 -5.33 12.25 -6.17
N VAL A 52 -5.70 12.89 -7.28
CA VAL A 52 -4.91 12.87 -8.52
C VAL A 52 -3.49 13.39 -8.26
N ARG A 53 -3.37 14.49 -7.53
CA ARG A 53 -2.05 15.07 -7.19
C ARG A 53 -1.30 14.21 -6.17
N ALA A 54 -1.99 13.57 -5.24
CA ALA A 54 -1.41 12.68 -4.25
C ALA A 54 -0.81 11.43 -4.92
N VAL A 55 -1.54 10.78 -5.84
CA VAL A 55 -1.05 9.67 -6.66
C VAL A 55 0.21 10.09 -7.43
N PHE A 56 0.16 11.23 -8.12
CA PHE A 56 1.30 11.73 -8.88
C PHE A 56 2.56 11.90 -8.02
N LEU A 57 2.45 12.53 -6.85
CA LEU A 57 3.58 12.79 -5.96
C LEU A 57 4.07 11.54 -5.23
N ALA A 58 3.17 10.63 -4.84
CA ALA A 58 3.51 9.37 -4.21
C ALA A 58 4.34 8.50 -5.17
N PHE A 59 3.84 8.26 -6.39
CA PHE A 59 4.57 7.46 -7.38
C PHE A 59 5.83 8.15 -7.91
N SER A 60 5.84 9.49 -8.04
CA SER A 60 7.09 10.22 -8.32
C SER A 60 8.14 9.97 -7.23
N SER A 61 7.74 9.98 -5.96
CA SER A 61 8.64 9.71 -4.84
C SER A 61 9.14 8.26 -4.85
N ILE A 62 8.25 7.28 -5.06
CA ILE A 62 8.62 5.86 -5.17
C ILE A 62 9.65 5.66 -6.28
N LEU A 63 9.37 6.15 -7.49
CA LEU A 63 10.29 6.05 -8.64
C LEU A 63 11.67 6.64 -8.32
N ARG A 64 11.73 7.78 -7.64
CA ARG A 64 12.99 8.44 -7.26
C ARG A 64 13.76 7.69 -6.18
N TYR A 65 13.08 7.19 -5.15
CA TYR A 65 13.75 6.56 -4.00
C TYR A 65 14.10 5.09 -4.24
N ARG A 66 13.36 4.40 -5.12
CA ARG A 66 13.74 3.08 -5.66
C ARG A 66 14.78 3.15 -6.77
N LYS A 67 15.14 4.35 -7.22
CA LYS A 67 16.11 4.60 -8.30
C LYS A 67 15.72 3.96 -9.64
N ILE A 68 14.42 3.94 -9.92
CA ILE A 68 13.88 3.41 -11.20
C ILE A 68 14.14 4.40 -12.34
N LEU A 69 14.14 5.70 -12.03
CA LEU A 69 14.48 6.75 -12.98
C LEU A 69 15.71 7.54 -12.51
N PRO A 70 16.50 8.09 -13.45
CA PRO A 70 17.60 8.99 -13.15
C PRO A 70 17.18 10.23 -12.34
N GLU A 71 18.13 10.83 -11.61
CA GLU A 71 17.83 11.94 -10.69
C GLU A 71 17.34 13.22 -11.40
N ASP A 72 17.82 13.48 -12.61
CA ASP A 72 17.43 14.62 -13.45
C ASP A 72 15.98 14.54 -13.97
N CYS A 73 15.33 13.38 -13.84
CA CYS A 73 13.91 13.21 -14.12
C CYS A 73 13.00 13.82 -13.05
N PHE A 74 13.57 14.34 -11.95
CA PHE A 74 12.82 14.81 -10.79
C PHE A 74 13.20 16.22 -10.35
N ARG A 75 12.23 16.91 -9.75
CA ARG A 75 12.44 18.13 -8.97
C ARG A 75 12.05 17.92 -7.52
N THR A 76 12.65 18.75 -6.66
CA THR A 76 12.28 18.80 -5.24
C THR A 76 11.28 19.94 -5.05
N ASN A 77 10.10 19.62 -4.52
CA ASN A 77 9.12 20.61 -4.08
C ASN A 77 8.92 20.52 -2.57
N TYR A 78 8.16 21.47 -2.04
CA TYR A 78 7.74 21.50 -0.65
C TYR A 78 6.21 21.44 -0.61
N ILE A 79 5.66 20.47 0.12
CA ILE A 79 4.20 20.35 0.32
C ILE A 79 3.74 21.00 1.63
N THR A 80 4.68 21.20 2.55
CA THR A 80 4.57 22.07 3.73
C THR A 80 5.92 22.79 3.88
N GLU A 81 6.03 23.73 4.83
CA GLU A 81 7.30 24.42 5.09
C GLU A 81 8.48 23.47 5.38
N SER A 82 8.23 22.32 6.00
CA SER A 82 9.25 21.38 6.46
C SER A 82 9.34 20.08 5.64
N VAL A 83 8.39 19.81 4.76
CA VAL A 83 8.29 18.51 4.06
C VAL A 83 8.62 18.64 2.58
N LYS A 84 9.75 18.04 2.20
CA LYS A 84 10.19 17.90 0.82
C LYS A 84 9.53 16.69 0.15
N VAL A 85 9.13 16.86 -1.10
CA VAL A 85 8.63 15.77 -1.97
C VAL A 85 9.36 15.78 -3.30
N LYS A 86 9.53 14.60 -3.89
CA LYS A 86 10.08 14.45 -5.24
C LYS A 86 8.94 14.34 -6.23
N SER A 87 8.92 15.23 -7.23
CA SER A 87 7.96 15.17 -8.34
C SER A 87 8.69 14.88 -9.64
N LEU A 88 8.06 14.16 -10.56
CA LEU A 88 8.54 14.08 -11.94
C LEU A 88 8.64 15.49 -12.56
N ASP A 89 9.71 15.72 -13.32
CA ASP A 89 9.93 16.96 -14.06
C ASP A 89 9.31 16.86 -15.46
N TYR A 90 8.22 17.60 -15.69
CA TYR A 90 7.56 17.71 -16.99
C TYR A 90 8.43 18.29 -18.13
N LYS A 91 9.49 19.04 -17.80
CA LYS A 91 10.44 19.62 -18.76
C LYS A 91 11.54 18.63 -19.13
N ASN A 92 11.80 17.62 -18.30
CA ASN A 92 12.70 16.53 -18.65
C ASN A 92 11.97 15.59 -19.64
N GLY A 93 12.64 15.16 -20.71
CA GLY A 93 12.00 14.31 -21.74
C GLY A 93 11.48 12.97 -21.18
N LEU A 94 12.29 12.26 -20.40
CA LEU A 94 11.86 11.01 -19.77
C LEU A 94 10.87 11.27 -18.63
N GLY A 95 11.18 12.22 -17.74
CA GLY A 95 10.31 12.61 -16.63
C GLY A 95 8.91 13.01 -17.08
N GLY A 96 8.81 13.81 -18.14
CA GLY A 96 7.55 14.23 -18.76
C GLY A 96 6.76 13.09 -19.39
N ARG A 97 7.43 12.16 -20.08
CA ARG A 97 6.77 10.94 -20.63
C ARG A 97 6.19 10.06 -19.53
N VAL A 98 6.91 9.86 -18.43
CA VAL A 98 6.40 9.09 -17.28
C VAL A 98 5.26 9.82 -16.59
N ALA A 99 5.36 11.14 -16.43
CA ALA A 99 4.29 11.95 -15.85
C ALA A 99 3.00 11.88 -16.67
N ALA A 100 3.10 11.85 -18.00
CA ALA A 100 1.96 11.68 -18.90
C ALA A 100 1.25 10.33 -18.68
N LYS A 101 1.99 9.24 -18.42
CA LYS A 101 1.40 7.93 -18.10
C LYS A 101 0.60 7.97 -16.78
N ILE A 102 1.15 8.59 -15.73
CA ILE A 102 0.40 8.74 -14.46
C ILE A 102 -0.85 9.62 -14.66
N ARG A 103 -0.75 10.65 -15.51
CA ARG A 103 -1.91 11.49 -15.88
C ARG A 103 -3.01 10.68 -16.59
N GLY A 104 -2.66 9.73 -17.44
CA GLY A 104 -3.63 8.82 -18.07
C GLY A 104 -4.50 8.07 -17.06
N ALA A 105 -3.90 7.60 -15.97
CA ALA A 105 -4.63 6.96 -14.86
C ALA A 105 -5.55 7.94 -14.11
N SER A 106 -5.23 9.24 -14.12
CA SER A 106 -6.00 10.26 -13.39
C SER A 106 -7.38 10.51 -14.01
N GLU A 107 -7.53 10.34 -15.33
CA GLU A 107 -8.84 10.41 -15.98
C GLU A 107 -9.73 9.22 -15.59
N ALA A 108 -9.15 8.04 -15.38
CA ALA A 108 -9.88 6.89 -14.84
C ALA A 108 -10.31 7.13 -13.39
N ILE A 109 -9.52 7.85 -12.59
CA ILE A 109 -9.93 8.28 -11.25
C ILE A 109 -11.16 9.19 -11.34
N LYS A 110 -11.13 10.19 -12.25
CA LYS A 110 -12.20 11.16 -12.43
C LYS A 110 -13.52 10.53 -12.84
N ALA A 111 -13.46 9.54 -13.73
CA ALA A 111 -14.63 8.81 -14.19
C ALA A 111 -15.13 7.76 -13.18
N GLY A 112 -14.42 7.58 -12.04
CA GLY A 112 -14.72 6.52 -11.11
C GLY A 112 -14.46 5.13 -11.70
N TYR A 113 -13.54 4.97 -12.64
CA TYR A 113 -13.28 3.68 -13.28
C TYR A 113 -12.07 2.95 -12.70
N LEU A 114 -11.20 3.64 -11.97
CA LEU A 114 -10.00 3.04 -11.39
C LEU A 114 -10.32 2.25 -10.10
N ASP A 115 -10.01 0.95 -10.05
CA ASP A 115 -9.97 0.19 -8.78
C ASP A 115 -8.57 0.30 -8.15
N GLU A 116 -7.54 -0.07 -8.91
CA GLU A 116 -6.16 -0.10 -8.44
C GLU A 116 -5.20 0.45 -9.50
N PHE A 117 -4.25 1.29 -9.06
CA PHE A 117 -3.12 1.76 -9.85
C PHE A 117 -1.82 1.27 -9.23
N SER A 118 -1.05 0.48 -9.98
CA SER A 118 0.15 -0.17 -9.47
C SER A 118 1.38 0.17 -10.28
N LEU A 119 2.50 0.38 -9.58
CA LEU A 119 3.84 0.29 -10.14
C LEU A 119 4.32 -1.14 -9.91
N VAL A 120 4.52 -1.87 -10.99
CA VAL A 120 4.98 -3.27 -10.99
C VAL A 120 6.42 -3.31 -11.43
N ILE A 121 7.29 -3.82 -10.57
CA ILE A 121 8.72 -4.00 -10.82
C ILE A 121 8.98 -5.49 -11.00
N TYR A 122 9.64 -5.84 -12.08
CA TYR A 122 9.92 -7.22 -12.48
C TYR A 122 11.38 -7.35 -12.94
N LEU A 123 11.89 -8.58 -12.93
CA LEU A 123 13.32 -8.87 -13.19
C LEU A 123 13.56 -9.59 -14.51
N ASP A 124 12.50 -10.05 -15.18
CA ASP A 124 12.55 -10.77 -16.44
C ASP A 124 11.69 -10.03 -17.48
N GLU A 125 12.35 -9.51 -18.52
CA GLU A 125 11.68 -8.77 -19.60
C GLU A 125 10.69 -9.66 -20.37
N GLU A 126 10.96 -10.96 -20.46
CA GLU A 126 10.09 -11.91 -21.17
C GLU A 126 8.86 -12.30 -20.33
N ASN A 127 8.86 -11.95 -19.03
CA ASN A 127 7.82 -12.31 -18.08
C ASN A 127 7.56 -11.16 -17.10
N ASP A 128 6.98 -10.09 -17.63
CA ASP A 128 6.64 -8.89 -16.87
C ASP A 128 5.45 -9.08 -15.91
N ASP A 129 4.77 -10.22 -16.01
CA ASP A 129 3.68 -10.63 -15.12
C ASP A 129 4.17 -11.07 -13.75
N ASP A 130 5.35 -11.68 -13.64
CA ASP A 130 5.86 -12.18 -12.36
C ASP A 130 6.60 -11.07 -11.61
N ALA A 131 5.87 -10.36 -10.74
CA ALA A 131 6.34 -9.18 -10.05
C ALA A 131 7.33 -9.52 -8.93
N ALA A 132 8.44 -8.79 -8.88
CA ALA A 132 9.40 -8.84 -7.77
C ALA A 132 9.07 -7.82 -6.68
N GLU A 133 8.48 -6.69 -7.06
CA GLU A 133 8.02 -5.65 -6.13
C GLU A 133 6.84 -4.89 -6.75
N VAL A 134 5.83 -4.58 -5.95
CA VAL A 134 4.63 -3.86 -6.39
C VAL A 134 4.26 -2.80 -5.37
N PHE A 135 4.06 -1.57 -5.81
CA PHE A 135 3.36 -0.54 -5.05
C PHE A 135 1.96 -0.37 -5.61
N THR A 136 0.93 -0.63 -4.81
CA THR A 136 -0.46 -0.58 -5.25
C THR A 136 -1.20 0.53 -4.53
N TRP A 137 -1.75 1.46 -5.30
CA TRP A 137 -2.70 2.46 -4.84
C TRP A 137 -4.11 1.99 -5.12
N LYS A 138 -4.82 1.59 -4.06
CA LYS A 138 -6.20 1.14 -4.13
C LYS A 138 -7.16 2.29 -3.88
N MET A 139 -8.16 2.43 -4.74
CA MET A 139 -9.16 3.50 -4.74
C MET A 139 -10.49 3.06 -4.12
N PHE A 140 -11.14 4.05 -3.50
CA PHE A 140 -12.44 3.93 -2.86
C PHE A 140 -13.20 5.19 -3.19
N TYR A 141 -14.48 5.05 -3.52
CA TYR A 141 -15.33 6.15 -3.93
C TYR A 141 -16.55 6.19 -3.02
N ASP A 142 -16.90 7.39 -2.58
CA ASP A 142 -18.13 7.63 -1.82
C ASP A 142 -19.27 7.90 -2.81
N ASP A 143 -19.66 6.86 -3.55
CA ASP A 143 -20.69 6.91 -4.61
C ASP A 143 -22.10 6.54 -4.10
N GLY A 144 -22.29 6.48 -2.79
CA GLY A 144 -23.57 6.16 -2.15
C GLY A 144 -23.99 4.70 -2.27
N ILE A 145 -23.14 3.83 -2.84
CA ILE A 145 -23.41 2.39 -2.92
C ILE A 145 -23.13 1.75 -1.55
N PRO A 146 -24.11 1.08 -0.91
CA PRO A 146 -23.88 0.39 0.34
C PRO A 146 -22.86 -0.74 0.14
N TYR A 147 -21.69 -0.64 0.77
CA TYR A 147 -20.56 -1.58 0.64
C TYR A 147 -20.81 -2.98 1.22
N ALA A 148 -22.06 -3.36 1.51
CA ALA A 148 -22.44 -4.65 2.09
C ALA A 148 -22.08 -5.86 1.21
N GLU A 149 -21.84 -5.67 -0.09
CA GLU A 149 -21.50 -6.74 -1.03
C GLU A 149 -20.02 -7.15 -1.04
N LEU A 150 -19.14 -6.47 -0.31
CA LEU A 150 -17.71 -6.83 -0.26
C LEU A 150 -17.37 -7.89 0.81
N SER A 151 -18.40 -8.59 1.30
CA SER A 151 -18.35 -9.52 2.43
C SER A 151 -17.99 -10.97 2.06
N SER A 152 -17.87 -11.31 0.78
CA SER A 152 -17.66 -12.70 0.37
C SER A 152 -16.21 -12.99 -0.04
N GLY A 153 -15.30 -13.01 0.94
CA GLY A 153 -13.91 -13.40 0.70
C GLY A 153 -13.00 -13.34 1.92
N ASN A 154 -13.09 -14.37 2.77
CA ASN A 154 -12.22 -14.72 3.91
C ASN A 154 -12.23 -13.83 5.17
N VAL A 155 -12.32 -14.55 6.28
CA VAL A 155 -12.37 -14.11 7.68
C VAL A 155 -11.08 -13.40 8.07
N GLY A 156 -11.21 -12.12 8.43
CA GLY A 156 -10.14 -11.20 8.77
C GLY A 156 -10.36 -9.89 8.03
N GLY A 157 -11.01 -8.91 8.68
CA GLY A 157 -11.46 -7.67 8.02
C GLY A 157 -10.39 -7.06 7.13
N THR A 158 -10.61 -7.11 5.81
CA THR A 158 -9.62 -6.69 4.81
C THR A 158 -9.34 -5.19 4.96
N SER A 159 -8.16 -4.71 4.54
CA SER A 159 -7.81 -3.28 4.55
C SER A 159 -8.87 -2.41 3.84
N LEU A 160 -9.64 -3.02 2.92
CA LEU A 160 -10.77 -2.44 2.20
C LEU A 160 -12.00 -2.23 3.09
N GLN A 161 -12.37 -3.19 3.93
CA GLN A 161 -13.46 -3.01 4.90
C GLN A 161 -13.14 -1.90 5.92
N ARG A 162 -11.87 -1.79 6.32
CA ARG A 162 -11.42 -0.74 7.24
C ARG A 162 -11.40 0.64 6.59
N LEU A 163 -10.92 0.77 5.36
CA LEU A 163 -10.97 2.07 4.68
C LEU A 163 -12.40 2.53 4.39
N ALA A 164 -13.32 1.61 4.09
CA ALA A 164 -14.74 1.95 3.97
C ALA A 164 -15.35 2.50 5.28
N SER A 165 -14.78 2.14 6.44
CA SER A 165 -15.21 2.66 7.75
C SER A 165 -14.60 4.01 8.12
N LEU A 166 -13.54 4.45 7.44
CA LEU A 166 -12.91 5.74 7.71
C LEU A 166 -13.80 6.88 7.23
N LYS A 167 -14.03 7.84 8.11
CA LYS A 167 -14.77 9.07 7.81
C LYS A 167 -13.81 10.19 7.42
N PHE A 168 -14.29 11.10 6.59
CA PHE A 168 -13.60 12.38 6.40
C PHE A 168 -13.67 13.19 7.69
N GLU A 169 -12.51 13.64 8.20
CA GLU A 169 -12.38 14.34 9.49
C GLU A 169 -11.76 15.74 9.32
N GLY A 170 -11.81 16.28 8.10
CA GLY A 170 -11.29 17.60 7.78
C GLY A 170 -9.99 17.59 6.97
N SER A 171 -9.79 18.67 6.25
CA SER A 171 -8.73 18.92 5.29
C SER A 171 -7.35 18.95 5.93
N GLN A 172 -7.25 19.44 7.17
CA GLN A 172 -6.00 19.41 7.94
C GLN A 172 -5.55 17.98 8.25
N LYS A 173 -6.48 17.09 8.62
CA LYS A 173 -6.16 15.67 8.85
C LYS A 173 -5.67 14.99 7.57
N VAL A 174 -6.31 15.30 6.44
CA VAL A 174 -5.87 14.78 5.12
C VAL A 174 -4.47 15.29 4.76
N CYS A 175 -4.15 16.54 5.08
CA CYS A 175 -2.79 17.08 4.94
C CYS A 175 -1.78 16.27 5.77
N HIS A 176 -2.06 16.04 7.05
CA HIS A 176 -1.19 15.23 7.91
C HIS A 176 -1.04 13.80 7.37
N GLN A 177 -2.14 13.14 7.00
CA GLN A 177 -2.11 11.79 6.40
C GLN A 177 -1.19 11.74 5.17
N PHE A 178 -1.26 12.73 4.28
CA PHE A 178 -0.40 12.77 3.10
C PHE A 178 1.07 13.02 3.44
N VAL A 179 1.36 13.92 4.38
CA VAL A 179 2.73 14.14 4.88
C VAL A 179 3.31 12.84 5.43
N LEU A 180 2.55 12.13 6.27
CA LEU A 180 2.99 10.86 6.87
C LEU A 180 3.16 9.76 5.82
N MET A 181 2.30 9.71 4.80
CA MET A 181 2.45 8.79 3.67
C MET A 181 3.75 9.05 2.88
N ILE A 182 4.06 10.30 2.54
CA ILE A 182 5.33 10.64 1.85
C ILE A 182 6.53 10.23 2.70
N ARG A 183 6.51 10.49 4.01
CA ARG A 183 7.59 10.04 4.91
C ARG A 183 7.72 8.53 4.95
N SER A 184 6.59 7.81 4.95
CA SER A 184 6.57 6.34 4.91
C SER A 184 7.16 5.81 3.60
N ILE A 185 6.83 6.42 2.46
CA ILE A 185 7.44 6.08 1.16
C ILE A 185 8.97 6.25 1.22
N VAL A 186 9.44 7.39 1.73
CA VAL A 186 10.88 7.66 1.84
C VAL A 186 11.58 6.63 2.72
N LEU A 187 11.03 6.37 3.91
CA LEU A 187 11.61 5.41 4.85
C LEU A 187 11.60 3.99 4.28
N MET A 188 10.46 3.56 3.72
CA MET A 188 10.31 2.24 3.10
C MET A 188 11.33 2.05 1.97
N CYS A 189 11.37 2.96 1.00
CA CYS A 189 12.19 2.81 -0.19
C CYS A 189 13.69 3.00 0.07
N ALA A 190 14.06 3.85 1.03
CA ALA A 190 15.46 4.22 1.27
C ALA A 190 16.15 3.42 2.39
N LYS A 191 15.39 2.79 3.29
CA LYS A 191 15.94 2.13 4.49
C LYS A 191 15.41 0.73 4.73
N ILE A 192 14.15 0.45 4.46
CA ILE A 192 13.54 -0.85 4.76
C ILE A 192 13.73 -1.84 3.61
N LEU A 193 13.45 -1.41 2.38
CA LEU A 193 13.61 -2.25 1.20
C LEU A 193 15.08 -2.35 0.81
N LYS A 194 15.52 -3.57 0.48
CA LYS A 194 16.83 -3.79 -0.14
C LYS A 194 16.90 -3.09 -1.52
N PRO A 195 18.11 -2.74 -1.99
CA PRO A 195 18.29 -2.16 -3.32
C PRO A 195 17.72 -3.06 -4.42
N LEU A 196 17.14 -2.46 -5.46
CA LEU A 196 16.76 -3.20 -6.67
C LEU A 196 18.02 -3.71 -7.40
N PRO A 197 17.94 -4.89 -8.05
CA PRO A 197 18.93 -5.31 -9.04
C PRO A 197 19.02 -4.30 -10.19
N GLU A 198 20.20 -4.16 -10.80
CA GLU A 198 20.43 -3.21 -11.91
C GLU A 198 19.54 -3.45 -13.12
N LYS A 199 19.11 -4.70 -13.35
CA LYS A 199 18.24 -5.09 -14.47
C LYS A 199 16.75 -5.00 -14.15
N ALA A 200 16.37 -4.45 -13.00
CA ALA A 200 14.97 -4.30 -12.65
C ALA A 200 14.28 -3.36 -13.64
N MET A 201 13.14 -3.81 -14.15
CA MET A 201 12.28 -3.06 -15.06
C MET A 201 10.99 -2.71 -14.34
N ALA A 202 10.25 -1.72 -14.87
CA ALA A 202 9.02 -1.27 -14.25
C ALA A 202 7.93 -0.93 -15.28
N SER A 203 6.69 -1.30 -14.95
CA SER A 203 5.49 -0.91 -15.67
C SER A 203 4.46 -0.33 -14.70
N PHE A 204 3.59 0.54 -15.20
CA PHE A 204 2.36 0.88 -14.52
C PHE A 204 1.24 -0.04 -14.99
N ARG A 205 0.39 -0.48 -14.07
CA ARG A 205 -0.78 -1.32 -14.35
C ARG A 205 -2.02 -0.74 -13.68
N ILE A 206 -3.12 -0.72 -14.44
CA ILE A 206 -4.45 -0.27 -14.00
C ILE A 206 -5.36 -1.47 -13.93
N LYS A 207 -6.05 -1.63 -12.81
CA LYS A 207 -7.24 -2.48 -12.69
C LYS A 207 -8.47 -1.59 -12.68
N TYR A 208 -9.43 -1.88 -13.53
CA TYR A 208 -10.70 -1.13 -13.60
C TYR A 208 -11.75 -1.71 -12.65
N ARG A 209 -12.70 -0.87 -12.21
CA ARG A 209 -13.92 -1.29 -11.51
C ARG A 209 -14.87 -2.02 -12.46
N ASP A 210 -15.72 -2.90 -11.93
CA ASP A 210 -16.56 -3.80 -12.73
C ASP A 210 -17.58 -3.07 -13.64
N HIS A 211 -18.05 -1.88 -13.25
CA HIS A 211 -18.98 -1.07 -14.05
C HIS A 211 -18.30 -0.24 -15.14
N THR A 212 -16.99 -0.35 -15.32
CA THR A 212 -16.27 0.41 -16.35
C THR A 212 -16.70 -0.07 -17.74
N PRO A 213 -17.08 0.84 -18.67
CA PRO A 213 -17.46 0.46 -20.02
C PRO A 213 -16.37 -0.36 -20.73
N GLY A 214 -16.77 -1.41 -21.45
CA GLY A 214 -15.84 -2.35 -22.08
C GLY A 214 -14.92 -1.73 -23.13
N ASP A 215 -15.33 -0.61 -23.72
CA ASP A 215 -14.61 0.19 -24.70
C ASP A 215 -13.78 1.35 -24.09
N TYR A 216 -13.98 1.66 -22.79
CA TYR A 216 -13.20 2.70 -22.12
C TYR A 216 -11.73 2.30 -22.04
N LYS A 217 -10.79 3.22 -22.29
CA LYS A 217 -9.36 2.95 -22.15
C LYS A 217 -8.68 4.16 -21.55
N ALA A 218 -7.95 3.97 -20.45
CA ALA A 218 -7.14 5.04 -19.87
C ALA A 218 -6.06 5.47 -20.87
N ASP A 219 -5.90 6.79 -21.06
CA ASP A 219 -4.97 7.32 -22.04
C ASP A 219 -3.54 6.85 -21.77
N GLY A 220 -2.85 6.38 -22.81
CA GLY A 220 -1.50 5.82 -22.72
C GLY A 220 -1.38 4.41 -22.14
N PHE A 221 -2.46 3.76 -21.71
CA PHE A 221 -2.45 2.36 -21.26
C PHE A 221 -2.98 1.43 -22.35
N LEU A 222 -2.43 0.23 -22.47
CA LEU A 222 -2.88 -0.82 -23.39
C LEU A 222 -3.50 -1.96 -22.61
N ASP A 223 -4.50 -2.64 -23.16
CA ASP A 223 -5.10 -3.80 -22.49
C ASP A 223 -4.06 -4.88 -22.22
N HIS A 224 -4.15 -5.48 -21.04
CA HIS A 224 -3.22 -6.51 -20.60
C HIS A 224 -3.99 -7.72 -20.08
N PRO A 225 -3.60 -8.95 -20.41
CA PRO A 225 -4.34 -10.15 -20.03
C PRO A 225 -4.27 -10.45 -18.52
N THR A 226 -3.21 -10.02 -17.86
CA THR A 226 -2.95 -10.31 -16.44
C THR A 226 -2.69 -9.02 -15.67
N TYR A 227 -3.18 -8.91 -14.42
CA TYR A 227 -2.82 -7.76 -13.58
C TYR A 227 -1.36 -7.83 -13.13
N PHE A 228 -0.99 -8.84 -12.34
CA PHE A 228 0.38 -9.28 -12.09
C PHE A 228 0.26 -10.52 -11.19
N ASN A 229 1.28 -11.36 -11.20
CA ASN A 229 1.45 -12.46 -10.28
C ASN A 229 2.43 -12.04 -9.19
N VAL A 230 2.12 -12.46 -7.98
CA VAL A 230 2.97 -12.24 -6.82
C VAL A 230 3.55 -13.59 -6.40
N PRO A 231 4.87 -13.73 -6.27
CA PRO A 231 5.50 -14.96 -5.78
C PRO A 231 4.98 -15.38 -4.41
N GLU A 232 4.96 -16.68 -4.17
CA GLU A 232 4.62 -17.22 -2.86
C GLU A 232 5.64 -16.74 -1.80
N GLY A 233 5.14 -16.35 -0.62
CA GLY A 233 5.98 -15.88 0.48
C GLY A 233 6.48 -14.44 0.34
N ILE A 234 6.05 -13.67 -0.67
CA ILE A 234 6.36 -12.24 -0.72
C ILE A 234 5.92 -11.56 0.57
N GLN A 235 6.69 -10.59 1.03
CA GLN A 235 6.32 -9.77 2.18
C GLN A 235 5.52 -8.56 1.73
N SER A 236 4.53 -8.16 2.52
CA SER A 236 3.69 -6.99 2.25
C SER A 236 3.61 -6.06 3.46
N ALA A 237 3.55 -4.76 3.20
CA ALA A 237 3.31 -3.73 4.21
C ALA A 237 2.39 -2.63 3.67
N THR A 238 1.54 -2.10 4.53
CA THR A 238 0.75 -0.89 4.28
C THR A 238 1.65 0.32 4.42
N VAL A 239 1.66 1.21 3.43
CA VAL A 239 2.48 2.43 3.45
C VAL A 239 1.73 3.60 4.08
N GLY A 240 0.43 3.69 3.80
CA GLY A 240 -0.43 4.71 4.37
C GLY A 240 -1.81 4.73 3.71
N ASN A 241 -2.68 5.61 4.19
CA ASN A 241 -4.02 5.82 3.65
C ASN A 241 -4.37 7.32 3.60
N LEU A 242 -5.32 7.67 2.74
CA LEU A 242 -5.90 9.01 2.64
C LEU A 242 -7.43 8.91 2.68
N ARG A 243 -8.08 9.87 3.33
CA ARG A 243 -9.54 9.97 3.35
C ARG A 243 -10.01 11.43 3.15
N PRO A 244 -9.92 12.00 1.94
CA PRO A 244 -10.65 13.23 1.60
C PRO A 244 -12.17 12.98 1.53
N GLY A 245 -12.96 14.03 1.30
CA GLY A 245 -14.43 13.97 1.43
C GLY A 245 -15.11 12.84 0.65
N PHE A 246 -14.79 12.69 -0.62
CA PHE A 246 -15.51 11.81 -1.56
C PHE A 246 -14.69 10.61 -2.07
N HIS A 247 -13.45 10.47 -1.60
CA HIS A 247 -12.57 9.38 -1.99
C HIS A 247 -11.89 8.80 -0.75
N GLY A 248 -11.46 7.55 -0.85
CA GLY A 248 -10.49 6.94 0.04
C GLY A 248 -9.39 6.28 -0.77
N SER A 249 -8.20 6.19 -0.20
CA SER A 249 -7.14 5.38 -0.80
C SER A 249 -6.22 4.73 0.23
N ILE A 250 -5.68 3.58 -0.14
CA ILE A 250 -4.59 2.91 0.58
C ILE A 250 -3.44 2.70 -0.40
N LEU A 251 -2.23 2.98 0.04
CA LEU A 251 -1.00 2.58 -0.62
C LEU A 251 -0.40 1.38 0.11
N THR A 252 -0.19 0.27 -0.60
CA THR A 252 0.53 -0.91 -0.09
C THR A 252 1.79 -1.18 -0.90
N CYS A 253 2.73 -1.91 -0.31
CA CYS A 253 3.91 -2.43 -0.98
C CYS A 253 4.02 -3.93 -0.74
N CYS A 254 4.18 -4.71 -1.80
CA CYS A 254 4.60 -6.12 -1.74
C CYS A 254 5.99 -6.22 -2.36
N SER A 255 6.95 -6.86 -1.70
CA SER A 255 8.34 -6.89 -2.21
C SER A 255 9.10 -8.14 -1.79
N LEU A 256 9.85 -8.74 -2.73
CA LEU A 256 10.90 -9.73 -2.43
C LEU A 256 12.11 -9.10 -1.74
N PHE A 257 12.21 -7.77 -1.79
CA PHE A 257 13.29 -6.99 -1.19
C PHE A 257 12.95 -6.50 0.23
N MET A 258 11.79 -6.93 0.76
CA MET A 258 11.37 -6.73 2.14
C MET A 258 11.62 -8.02 2.92
N GLU A 259 12.39 -7.93 4.01
CA GLU A 259 12.74 -9.12 4.80
C GLU A 259 11.54 -9.68 5.56
N ASP A 260 10.78 -8.79 6.21
CA ASP A 260 9.61 -9.14 7.00
C ASP A 260 8.60 -7.99 6.94
N GLY A 261 7.36 -8.30 6.52
CA GLY A 261 6.31 -7.30 6.35
C GLY A 261 5.85 -6.68 7.66
N PHE A 262 5.76 -7.47 8.72
CA PHE A 262 5.33 -7.00 10.03
C PHE A 262 6.36 -6.07 10.67
N ALA A 263 7.65 -6.44 10.59
CA ALA A 263 8.75 -5.61 11.05
C ALA A 263 8.84 -4.31 10.25
N ALA A 264 8.58 -4.35 8.93
CA ALA A 264 8.51 -3.16 8.09
C ALA A 264 7.39 -2.20 8.56
N GLU A 265 6.17 -2.71 8.76
CA GLU A 265 5.05 -1.91 9.28
C GLU A 265 5.33 -1.36 10.67
N SER A 266 5.93 -2.15 11.56
CA SER A 266 6.30 -1.69 12.90
C SER A 266 7.33 -0.55 12.88
N GLN A 267 8.35 -0.66 12.01
CA GLN A 267 9.35 0.40 11.84
C GLN A 267 8.74 1.68 11.27
N LEU A 268 7.87 1.55 10.28
CA LEU A 268 7.12 2.68 9.72
C LEU A 268 6.28 3.34 10.80
N LYS A 269 5.44 2.57 11.51
CA LYS A 269 4.60 3.07 12.59
C LYS A 269 5.41 3.86 13.62
N LYS A 270 6.50 3.28 14.13
CA LYS A 270 7.36 3.94 15.14
C LYS A 270 7.92 5.28 14.63
N ALA A 271 8.41 5.32 13.39
CA ALA A 271 8.98 6.53 12.81
C ALA A 271 7.92 7.60 12.51
N ILE A 272 6.72 7.17 12.12
CA ILE A 272 5.60 8.05 11.80
C ILE A 272 4.96 8.62 13.05
N ASP A 273 4.73 7.82 14.09
CA ASP A 273 4.21 8.28 15.38
C ASP A 273 5.17 9.30 16.01
N SER A 274 6.47 8.98 16.05
CA SER A 274 7.48 9.92 16.57
C SER A 274 7.51 11.25 15.81
N TYR A 275 7.32 11.22 14.49
CA TYR A 275 7.23 12.44 13.68
C TYR A 275 5.93 13.21 13.94
N ALA A 276 4.80 12.50 14.03
CA ALA A 276 3.50 13.08 14.33
C ALA A 276 3.53 13.81 15.68
N GLU A 277 4.04 13.17 16.73
CA GLU A 277 4.22 13.75 18.07
C GLU A 277 5.09 15.02 18.03
N THR A 278 6.23 14.95 17.34
CA THR A 278 7.18 16.09 17.23
C THR A 278 6.56 17.29 16.51
N ASN A 279 5.61 17.07 15.60
CA ASN A 279 4.98 18.12 14.80
C ASN A 279 3.54 18.45 15.25
N GLY A 280 3.10 17.91 16.38
CA GLY A 280 1.76 18.17 16.93
C GLY A 280 0.61 17.64 16.05
N PHE A 281 0.86 16.63 15.22
CA PHE A 281 -0.22 15.95 14.50
C PHE A 281 -0.99 15.08 15.49
N GLY A 282 -2.31 14.98 15.31
CA GLY A 282 -3.14 14.19 16.20
C GLY A 282 -2.70 12.72 16.18
N VAL A 283 -2.75 12.05 17.33
CA VAL A 283 -2.41 10.61 17.44
C VAL A 283 -3.28 9.75 16.50
N ASN A 284 -4.48 10.23 16.17
CA ASN A 284 -5.42 9.60 15.23
C ASN A 284 -5.15 9.91 13.76
N ASP A 285 -4.13 10.70 13.43
CA ASP A 285 -3.76 11.06 12.06
C ASP A 285 -2.85 10.01 11.42
N THR A 286 -2.32 9.06 12.21
CA THR A 286 -1.39 8.05 11.75
C THR A 286 -2.11 6.88 11.09
N SER A 287 -1.55 6.41 9.99
CA SER A 287 -2.16 5.35 9.17
C SER A 287 -2.30 4.01 9.87
N TYR A 288 -1.71 3.81 11.06
CA TYR A 288 -1.63 2.50 11.70
C TYR A 288 -2.66 2.28 12.80
N GLN A 289 -3.13 3.33 13.49
CA GLN A 289 -4.22 3.16 14.46
C GLN A 289 -5.57 2.90 13.78
N SER A 290 -5.80 3.47 12.59
CA SER A 290 -6.96 3.14 11.74
C SER A 290 -7.05 1.65 11.37
N PHE A 291 -5.94 0.89 11.50
CA PHE A 291 -5.91 -0.55 11.26
C PHE A 291 -5.82 -1.42 12.52
N THR A 292 -5.48 -0.86 13.68
CA THR A 292 -5.34 -1.59 14.96
C THR A 292 -6.43 -1.30 16.00
N ALA A 293 -7.39 -0.40 15.71
CA ALA A 293 -8.51 -0.09 16.60
C ALA A 293 -9.55 -1.22 16.66
N THR A 294 -9.17 -2.37 17.20
CA THR A 294 -10.08 -3.37 17.74
C THR A 294 -9.55 -3.82 19.09
N ASN A 295 -9.76 -3.03 20.13
CA ASN A 295 -9.78 -3.54 21.51
C ASN A 295 -10.32 -2.58 22.59
N GLU A 296 -11.24 -1.68 22.26
CA GLU A 296 -11.98 -0.93 23.29
C GLU A 296 -13.48 -0.96 23.00
N ILE A 297 -14.09 -2.13 23.23
CA ILE A 297 -15.50 -2.21 23.62
C ILE A 297 -15.50 -2.78 25.03
N SER A 298 -15.30 -1.92 26.03
CA SER A 298 -15.67 -2.24 27.41
C SER A 298 -16.94 -1.46 27.74
N GLY A 299 -18.02 -2.20 28.01
CA GLY A 299 -19.20 -1.65 28.65
C GLY A 299 -20.49 -2.09 27.98
N MET A 300 -20.88 -3.35 28.21
CA MET A 300 -22.28 -3.70 28.43
C MET A 300 -22.40 -5.14 28.96
N ASP A 301 -22.72 -5.20 30.26
CA ASP A 301 -23.55 -6.16 30.99
C ASP A 301 -23.55 -7.63 30.55
N THR A 302 -22.89 -8.45 31.37
CA THR A 302 -23.03 -9.91 31.38
C THR A 302 -24.29 -10.30 32.16
N PRO A 303 -25.22 -11.10 31.60
CA PRO A 303 -26.30 -11.71 32.39
C PRO A 303 -25.77 -12.88 33.23
N PRO A 304 -26.36 -13.17 34.41
CA PRO A 304 -25.79 -14.13 35.36
C PRO A 304 -25.96 -15.57 34.90
N LEU A 305 -24.91 -16.36 35.10
CA LEU A 305 -24.85 -17.80 34.87
C LEU A 305 -25.76 -18.54 35.87
N ILE A 306 -26.60 -19.42 35.32
CA ILE A 306 -27.40 -20.40 36.07
C ILE A 306 -26.47 -21.56 36.45
N GLU A 307 -26.32 -21.80 37.76
CA GLU A 307 -25.63 -22.95 38.34
C GLU A 307 -26.36 -24.26 38.05
N LYS A 308 -25.59 -25.32 37.77
CA LYS A 308 -25.99 -26.72 37.99
C LYS A 308 -24.77 -27.57 38.42
N PRO A 309 -25.00 -28.68 39.15
CA PRO A 309 -24.21 -29.01 40.34
C PRO A 309 -23.10 -30.05 40.11
N ARG A 310 -22.13 -30.04 41.03
CA ARG A 310 -21.11 -31.07 41.28
C ARG A 310 -21.70 -32.39 41.78
N THR A 311 -21.05 -33.50 41.39
CA THR A 311 -20.48 -34.64 42.19
C THR A 311 -20.29 -35.84 41.25
N ALA A 312 -19.32 -36.76 41.34
CA ALA A 312 -18.27 -37.09 42.31
C ALA A 312 -17.15 -37.92 41.62
N GLU A 313 -15.97 -37.94 42.24
CA GLU A 313 -14.98 -39.04 42.44
C GLU A 313 -14.52 -39.89 41.21
N GLU A 314 -13.24 -40.23 41.02
CA GLU A 314 -12.33 -40.98 41.90
C GLU A 314 -10.82 -40.72 41.57
N ASP A 315 -10.02 -40.85 42.64
CA ASP A 315 -8.66 -41.42 42.78
C ASP A 315 -7.33 -40.76 42.27
N GLU A 316 -6.50 -40.46 43.29
CA GLU A 316 -5.06 -40.16 43.45
C GLU A 316 -4.07 -41.22 42.88
N PRO A 317 -2.74 -41.21 43.15
CA PRO A 317 -1.75 -40.16 43.53
C PRO A 317 -0.51 -40.13 42.57
N MET A 318 0.26 -39.04 42.42
CA MET A 318 1.44 -38.58 43.19
C MET A 318 2.73 -39.44 43.11
N GLU A 319 3.78 -38.94 42.44
CA GLU A 319 5.23 -39.06 42.76
C GLU A 319 5.95 -37.85 42.12
N THR A 320 6.44 -36.81 42.81
CA THR A 320 7.65 -36.62 43.66
C THR A 320 9.01 -36.68 42.95
N GLU A 321 9.71 -35.52 43.03
CA GLU A 321 11.18 -35.35 43.16
C GLU A 321 12.05 -35.63 41.92
N SER A 322 13.21 -34.99 41.67
CA SER A 322 14.08 -34.21 42.53
C SER A 322 15.04 -33.31 41.71
N MET A 323 15.75 -32.49 42.46
CA MET A 323 16.71 -31.43 42.14
C MET A 323 17.91 -31.80 41.26
N GLY A 324 18.54 -30.77 40.67
CA GLY A 324 19.92 -30.88 40.16
C GLY A 324 20.50 -29.54 39.68
N SER A 325 21.23 -28.88 40.56
CA SER A 325 21.87 -27.57 40.46
C SER A 325 23.05 -27.42 39.46
N HIS A 326 23.22 -26.18 38.97
CA HIS A 326 24.42 -25.39 38.55
C HIS A 326 25.84 -25.87 38.97
N PRO A 327 26.99 -25.29 38.49
CA PRO A 327 27.22 -24.02 37.75
C PRO A 327 28.33 -23.96 36.64
N SER A 328 28.22 -22.92 35.79
CA SER A 328 29.21 -21.89 35.36
C SER A 328 30.75 -22.15 35.30
N LYS A 329 31.38 -21.75 34.16
CA LYS A 329 32.61 -20.92 34.00
C LYS A 329 32.96 -20.73 32.49
N ARG A 330 33.00 -19.51 31.94
CA ARG A 330 34.17 -18.60 31.68
C ARG A 330 35.36 -19.33 30.98
N SER A 331 36.00 -18.90 29.88
CA SER A 331 36.37 -17.56 29.36
C SER A 331 37.04 -17.61 27.97
N LYS A 332 36.88 -16.54 27.16
CA LYS A 332 37.81 -15.83 26.22
C LYS A 332 39.12 -16.53 25.74
N LYS A 333 39.50 -16.42 24.44
CA LYS A 333 40.35 -15.35 23.82
C LYS A 333 40.78 -15.66 22.34
N SER A 334 40.79 -14.59 21.53
CA SER A 334 41.57 -14.23 20.31
C SER A 334 42.58 -15.19 19.64
N SER A 335 42.65 -15.19 18.29
CA SER A 335 43.64 -14.41 17.47
C SER A 335 43.79 -14.95 16.03
N GLU A 336 44.01 -14.05 15.07
CA GLU A 336 44.27 -14.21 13.63
C GLU A 336 45.71 -13.68 13.31
N PRO A 337 46.22 -13.64 12.05
CA PRO A 337 46.71 -14.68 11.09
C PRO A 337 48.24 -14.48 10.78
N PRO A 338 48.85 -15.06 9.69
CA PRO A 338 48.86 -14.38 8.37
C PRO A 338 49.07 -15.25 7.07
N ALA A 339 48.67 -14.62 5.95
CA ALA A 339 49.03 -14.69 4.50
C ALA A 339 50.08 -15.67 3.89
N LYS A 340 49.81 -16.21 2.68
CA LYS A 340 50.33 -15.78 1.35
C LYS A 340 50.04 -16.75 0.18
N THR A 341 49.83 -16.11 -0.98
CA THR A 341 49.68 -16.45 -2.41
C THR A 341 50.56 -17.56 -3.03
N GLN A 342 50.02 -18.34 -3.99
CA GLN A 342 50.51 -18.51 -5.39
C GLN A 342 49.79 -19.64 -6.19
N GLN A 343 49.31 -19.31 -7.41
CA GLN A 343 48.99 -20.24 -8.51
C GLN A 343 50.25 -20.51 -9.38
N PRO A 344 50.27 -21.54 -10.25
CA PRO A 344 50.01 -21.26 -11.68
C PRO A 344 49.37 -22.40 -12.55
N LYS A 345 48.61 -21.94 -13.57
CA LYS A 345 48.56 -22.33 -15.01
C LYS A 345 48.21 -23.76 -15.52
N ARG A 346 47.11 -23.77 -16.33
CA ARG A 346 46.87 -24.34 -17.70
C ARG A 346 47.19 -25.82 -18.01
N ALA A 347 46.19 -26.57 -18.51
CA ALA A 347 46.00 -26.91 -19.95
C ALA A 347 44.93 -28.02 -20.21
N THR A 348 43.94 -27.68 -21.04
CA THR A 348 43.38 -28.41 -22.20
C THR A 348 43.16 -29.94 -22.18
N ARG A 349 41.90 -30.41 -22.30
CA ARG A 349 41.39 -31.16 -23.49
C ARG A 349 39.92 -31.56 -23.35
N ALA A 350 39.19 -31.37 -24.46
CA ALA A 350 37.85 -31.86 -24.70
C ALA A 350 37.81 -33.39 -24.91
N ARG A 351 36.74 -34.06 -24.45
CA ARG A 351 36.15 -35.18 -25.20
C ARG A 351 34.69 -35.41 -24.80
N THR A 352 33.85 -35.38 -25.82
CA THR A 352 32.45 -35.77 -25.91
C THR A 352 32.20 -37.17 -25.34
N GLN A 353 31.11 -37.36 -24.59
CA GLN A 353 30.35 -38.60 -24.61
C GLN A 353 28.85 -38.34 -24.37
N THR A 354 28.09 -39.09 -25.15
CA THR A 354 26.67 -39.05 -25.45
C THR A 354 25.75 -39.62 -24.35
N ALA A 355 24.61 -38.96 -24.19
CA ALA A 355 23.25 -39.46 -23.93
C ALA A 355 23.02 -40.74 -23.10
N LYS A 356 22.23 -40.61 -22.01
CA LYS A 356 20.90 -41.24 -21.87
C LYS A 356 20.16 -40.81 -20.58
N ILE A 357 18.96 -40.27 -20.79
CA ILE A 357 17.67 -40.56 -20.13
C ILE A 357 17.64 -40.50 -18.58
N GLU A 358 16.93 -39.51 -18.05
CA GLU A 358 15.80 -39.81 -17.15
C GLU A 358 14.76 -38.68 -17.15
N LYS A 359 13.53 -39.07 -17.48
CA LYS A 359 12.32 -38.24 -17.45
C LYS A 359 12.00 -37.95 -15.97
N LYS A 360 12.04 -36.67 -15.57
CA LYS A 360 11.28 -36.21 -14.39
C LYS A 360 10.17 -35.27 -14.84
N ALA A 361 8.97 -35.62 -14.40
CA ALA A 361 7.71 -34.99 -14.70
C ALA A 361 7.77 -33.47 -14.43
N LYS A 362 7.40 -32.68 -15.44
CA LYS A 362 6.99 -31.28 -15.26
C LYS A 362 5.66 -31.31 -14.52
N ILE A 363 5.71 -31.24 -13.19
CA ILE A 363 4.57 -30.75 -12.41
C ILE A 363 4.61 -29.24 -12.59
N SER A 364 3.78 -28.74 -13.50
CA SER A 364 3.51 -27.31 -13.64
C SER A 364 2.86 -26.85 -12.33
N PRO A 365 3.40 -25.84 -11.63
CA PRO A 365 2.69 -25.27 -10.49
C PRO A 365 1.40 -24.67 -11.03
N LYS A 366 0.25 -25.11 -10.53
CA LYS A 366 -1.01 -24.42 -10.77
C LYS A 366 -0.86 -23.00 -10.23
N LYS A 367 -0.53 -22.05 -11.10
CA LYS A 367 -0.62 -20.62 -10.80
C LYS A 367 -2.08 -20.38 -10.43
N ASN A 368 -2.35 -19.97 -9.18
CA ASN A 368 -3.66 -19.49 -8.75
C ASN A 368 -3.93 -18.17 -9.48
N GLN A 369 -4.33 -18.25 -10.75
CA GLN A 369 -4.87 -17.10 -11.48
C GLN A 369 -6.22 -16.77 -10.84
N ARG A 370 -6.22 -15.80 -9.94
CA ARG A 370 -7.45 -15.09 -9.60
C ARG A 370 -7.93 -14.41 -10.87
N HIS A 371 -9.21 -14.54 -11.20
CA HIS A 371 -9.80 -13.83 -12.34
C HIS A 371 -9.87 -12.36 -11.93
N TYR A 372 -8.83 -11.60 -12.27
CA TYR A 372 -8.85 -10.15 -12.11
C TYR A 372 -9.78 -9.56 -13.17
N GLY A 373 -10.55 -8.53 -12.81
CA GLY A 373 -11.34 -7.75 -13.76
C GLY A 373 -10.46 -7.13 -14.86
N ARG A 374 -11.02 -6.29 -15.74
CA ARG A 374 -10.27 -5.72 -16.87
C ARG A 374 -9.02 -4.96 -16.41
N VAL A 375 -7.90 -5.19 -17.10
CA VAL A 375 -6.59 -4.60 -16.79
C VAL A 375 -6.00 -3.90 -18.00
N SER A 376 -5.27 -2.81 -17.76
CA SER A 376 -4.36 -2.24 -18.75
C SER A 376 -2.96 -1.99 -18.18
N SER A 377 -1.92 -1.97 -19.01
CA SER A 377 -0.53 -1.71 -18.61
C SER A 377 0.16 -0.69 -19.52
N VAL A 378 1.25 -0.10 -19.01
CA VAL A 378 2.17 0.75 -19.77
C VAL A 378 3.56 0.70 -19.15
N GLN A 379 4.61 0.51 -19.96
CA GLN A 379 6.00 0.50 -19.48
C GLN A 379 6.41 1.87 -18.91
N VAL A 380 7.16 1.92 -17.81
CA VAL A 380 7.64 3.19 -17.22
C VAL A 380 8.71 3.81 -18.11
N ALA A 381 9.71 3.02 -18.51
CA ALA A 381 10.73 3.42 -19.46
C ALA A 381 10.95 2.26 -20.45
N SER A 382 11.09 2.59 -21.74
CA SER A 382 11.66 1.67 -22.72
C SER A 382 13.18 1.89 -22.73
N PRO A 383 14.00 0.82 -22.77
CA PRO A 383 15.46 0.93 -22.94
C PRO A 383 15.87 1.87 -24.08
#